data_AF-A0A3S1MU65-F1
#
_entry.id   AF-A0A3S1MU65-F1
#
_cell.length_a   1.000
_cell.length_b   1.000
_cell.length_c   1.000
_cell.angle_alpha   90.00
_cell.angle_beta   90.00
_cell.angle_gamma   90.00
#
_symmetry.space_group_name_H-M   'P 1'
#
loop_
_entity.id
_entity.type
_entity.pdbx_description
1 polymer ?
#
loop_
_entity_poly.entity_id
_entity_poly.type
_entity_poly.pdbx_seq_one_letter_code
_entity_poly.pdbx_strand_id
1 'polypeptide(L)' 'MENEPLIDEPLKSELSALYRATDRRYHGLAHIEAMLELAADYRRLLHDPEAVEAAIWFHDAIYDSRAKDNEAQSAA' A
#
# COMPACT_ATOMS: atom_id res chain seq x y z
N MET A 1 9.92 17.48 16.58
CA MET A 1 9.70 17.49 15.13
C MET A 1 8.56 16.54 14.91
N GLU A 2 7.38 17.07 14.57
CA GLU A 2 6.32 16.21 14.05
C GLU A 2 6.85 15.70 12.70
N ASN A 3 7.12 14.40 12.61
CA ASN A 3 7.48 13.80 11.34
C ASN A 3 6.25 13.91 10.45
N GLU A 4 6.42 14.57 9.32
CA GLU A 4 5.42 14.56 8.26
C GLU A 4 5.25 13.12 7.79
N PRO A 5 4.01 12.62 7.65
CA PRO A 5 3.78 11.23 7.26
C PRO A 5 4.42 10.95 5.90
N LEU A 6 5.06 9.79 5.76
CA LEU A 6 5.72 9.36 4.51
C LEU A 6 4.78 9.32 3.29
N ILE A 7 3.48 9.22 3.54
CA ILE A 7 2.43 9.21 2.53
C ILE A 7 1.31 10.13 3.00
N ASP A 8 0.96 11.11 2.16
CA ASP A 8 -0.11 12.05 2.43
C ASP A 8 -1.47 11.56 1.89
N GLU A 9 -2.53 12.27 2.25
CA GLU A 9 -3.90 11.91 1.85
C GLU A 9 -4.12 11.94 0.32
N PRO A 10 -3.58 12.93 -0.44
CA PRO A 10 -3.62 12.90 -1.90
C PRO A 10 -3.02 11.62 -2.49
N LEU A 11 -1.83 11.22 -2.05
CA LEU A 11 -1.16 10.03 -2.58
C LEU A 11 -1.91 8.74 -2.22
N LYS A 12 -2.48 8.64 -1.01
CA LYS A 12 -3.37 7.53 -0.62
C LYS A 12 -4.61 7.44 -1.52
N SER A 13 -5.17 8.58 -1.92
CA SER A 13 -6.32 8.62 -2.84
C SER A 13 -5.95 8.12 -4.24
N GLU A 14 -4.79 8.52 -4.76
CA GLU A 14 -4.27 8.05 -6.05
C GLU A 14 -4.03 6.53 -6.04
N LEU A 15 -3.37 6.01 -5.01
CA LEU A 15 -3.12 4.57 -4.85
C LEU A 15 -4.43 3.80 -4.69
N SER A 16 -5.38 4.32 -3.90
CA SER A 16 -6.72 3.74 -3.76
C SER A 16 -7.43 3.59 -5.10
N ALA A 17 -7.24 4.53 -6.03
CA ALA A 17 -7.83 4.43 -7.37
C ALA A 17 -7.21 3.28 -8.18
N LEU A 18 -5.90 3.03 -8.07
CA LEU A 18 -5.24 1.89 -8.72
C LEU A 18 -5.80 0.55 -8.21
N TYR A 19 -6.04 0.44 -6.90
CA TYR A 19 -6.60 -0.77 -6.28
C TYR A 19 -8.09 -0.99 -6.54
N ARG A 20 -8.80 -0.03 -7.15
CA ARG A 20 -10.21 -0.15 -7.56
C ARG A 20 -10.38 -0.66 -8.99
N ALA A 21 -9.29 -0.98 -9.69
CA ALA A 21 -9.35 -1.54 -11.04
C ALA A 21 -10.15 -2.87 -11.05
N THR A 22 -11.04 -3.04 -12.05
CA THR A 22 -12.03 -4.12 -12.09
C THR A 22 -11.44 -5.52 -12.34
N ASP A 23 -10.19 -5.58 -12.79
CA ASP A 23 -9.42 -6.80 -13.00
C ASP A 23 -8.73 -7.33 -11.73
N ARG A 24 -8.73 -6.54 -10.64
CA ARG A 24 -8.16 -6.91 -9.33
C ARG A 24 -9.19 -7.62 -8.45
N ARG A 25 -9.23 -8.95 -8.52
CA ARG A 25 -10.16 -9.79 -7.73
C ARG A 25 -9.69 -10.05 -6.30
N TYR A 26 -8.37 -10.17 -6.09
CA TYR A 26 -7.75 -10.45 -4.79
C TYR A 26 -6.85 -9.29 -4.36
N HIS A 27 -5.99 -8.79 -5.24
CA HIS A 27 -5.10 -7.64 -5.00
C HIS A 27 -5.79 -6.27 -5.21
N GLY A 28 -7.00 -6.15 -4.66
CA GLY A 28 -7.79 -4.91 -4.71
C GLY A 28 -7.78 -4.16 -3.38
N LEU A 29 -8.60 -3.10 -3.27
CA LEU A 29 -8.59 -2.21 -2.10
C LEU A 29 -8.84 -2.94 -0.77
N ALA A 30 -9.72 -3.94 -0.76
CA ALA A 30 -10.02 -4.73 0.45
C ALA A 30 -8.79 -5.47 1.01
N HIS A 31 -7.82 -5.84 0.15
CA HIS A 31 -6.58 -6.46 0.58
C HIS A 31 -5.67 -5.45 1.31
N ILE A 32 -5.56 -4.24 0.76
CA ILE A 32 -4.81 -3.14 1.37
C ILE A 32 -5.42 -2.77 2.73
N GLU A 33 -6.75 -2.62 2.80
CA GLU A 33 -7.46 -2.31 4.05
C GLU A 33 -7.17 -3.38 5.12
N ALA A 34 -7.25 -4.67 4.77
CA ALA A 34 -6.95 -5.75 5.71
C ALA A 34 -5.49 -5.73 6.22
N MET A 35 -4.52 -5.39 5.36
CA MET A 35 -3.12 -5.25 5.76
C MET A 35 -2.91 -4.04 6.68
N LEU A 36 -3.58 -2.91 6.40
CA LEU A 36 -3.51 -1.69 7.22
C LEU A 36 -4.15 -1.89 8.59
N GLU A 37 -5.28 -2.59 8.66
CA GLU A 37 -5.91 -2.97 9.93
C GLU A 37 -4.96 -3.82 10.78
N LEU A 38 -4.32 -4.82 10.17
CA LEU A 38 -3.34 -5.65 10.86
C LEU A 38 -2.12 -4.83 11.32
N ALA A 39 -1.60 -3.92 10.49
CA ALA A 39 -0.50 -3.05 10.86
C ALA A 39 -0.86 -2.11 12.02
N ALA A 40 -2.13 -1.66 12.09
CA ALA A 40 -2.63 -0.86 13.20
C ALA A 40 -2.68 -1.68 14.50
N ASP A 41 -3.18 -2.92 14.46
CA ASP A 41 -3.24 -3.82 15.62
C ASP A 41 -1.86 -4.10 16.21
N TYR A 42 -0.86 -4.28 15.35
CA TYR A 42 0.52 -4.58 15.74
C TYR A 42 1.44 -3.35 15.75
N ARG A 43 0.90 -2.13 15.64
CA ARG A 43 1.68 -0.88 15.49
C ARG A 43 2.79 -0.73 16.53
N ARG A 44 2.54 -1.14 17.78
CA ARG A 44 3.50 -1.06 18.89
C ARG A 44 4.68 -2.03 18.78
N LEU A 45 4.57 -3.07 17.94
CA LEU A 45 5.63 -4.03 17.68
C LEU A 45 6.47 -3.66 16.45
N LEU A 46 6.00 -2.71 15.64
CA LEU A 46 6.71 -2.26 14.46
C LEU A 46 7.82 -1.28 14.85
N HIS A 47 9.02 -1.52 14.33
CA HIS A 47 10.16 -0.61 14.50
C HIS A 47 9.90 0.74 13.83
N ASP A 48 9.27 0.72 12.66
CA ASP A 48 8.89 1.91 11.90
C ASP A 48 7.48 1.71 11.30
N PRO A 49 6.43 2.13 12.03
CA PRO A 49 5.06 2.01 11.54
C PRO A 49 4.77 2.78 10.26
N GLU A 50 5.43 3.92 10.04
CA GLU A 50 5.19 4.76 8.87
C GLU A 50 5.78 4.12 7.62
N ALA A 51 6.99 3.55 7.72
CA ALA A 51 7.59 2.80 6.62
C ALA A 51 6.78 1.55 6.27
N VAL A 52 6.20 0.87 7.26
CA VAL A 52 5.33 -0.29 7.02
C VAL A 52 4.03 0.12 6.34
N GLU A 53 3.41 1.22 6.76
CA GLU A 53 2.23 1.77 6.09
C GLU A 53 2.55 2.11 4.62
N ALA A 54 3.69 2.76 4.35
CA ALA A 54 4.17 3.04 3.00
C ALA A 54 4.36 1.76 2.19
N ALA A 55 5.05 0.77 2.76
CA ALA A 55 5.27 -0.51 2.09
C ALA A 55 3.95 -1.20 1.72
N ILE A 56 2.92 -1.16 2.58
CA ILE A 56 1.60 -1.75 2.29
C ILE A 56 0.95 -1.05 1.09
N TRP A 57 0.93 0.29 1.09
CA TRP A 57 0.34 1.09 0.03
C TRP A 57 1.02 0.88 -1.33
N PHE A 58 2.33 0.65 -1.34
CA PHE A 58 3.12 0.42 -2.55
C PHE A 58 3.33 -1.06 -2.91
N HIS A 59 2.93 -2.04 -2.09
CA HIS A 59 3.34 -3.43 -2.30
C HIS A 59 2.89 -4.02 -3.66
N ASP A 60 1.78 -3.55 -4.22
CA ASP A 60 1.21 -4.03 -5.49
C ASP A 60 0.44 -2.90 -6.22
N ALA A 61 0.94 -1.68 -6.12
CA ALA A 61 0.31 -0.50 -6.72
C ALA A 61 0.22 -0.62 -8.25
N ILE A 62 1.21 -1.26 -8.88
CA ILE A 62 1.23 -1.63 -10.29
C ILE A 62 0.97 -3.13 -10.41
N TYR A 63 -0.09 -3.50 -11.14
CA TYR A 63 -0.48 -4.90 -11.31
C TYR A 63 -0.74 -5.20 -12.79
N ASP A 64 0.14 -5.99 -13.40
CA ASP A 64 -0.10 -6.69 -14.66
C ASP A 64 0.24 -8.18 -14.48
N SER A 65 -0.77 -9.04 -14.58
CA SER A 65 -0.61 -10.50 -14.46
C SER A 65 0.40 -11.14 -15.42
N ARG A 66 0.81 -10.45 -16.48
CA ARG A 66 1.77 -10.92 -17.49
C ARG A 66 3.18 -10.36 -17.29
N ALA A 67 3.31 -9.32 -16.48
CA ALA A 67 4.58 -8.67 -16.19
C ALA A 67 5.27 -9.34 -14.99
N LYS A 68 6.61 -9.21 -14.93
CA LYS A 68 7.44 -9.80 -13.86
C LYS A 68 8.10 -8.76 -12.96
N ASP A 69 7.88 -7.49 -13.27
CA ASP A 69 8.51 -6.33 -12.68
C ASP A 69 7.51 -5.45 -11.93
N ASN A 70 6.27 -5.91 -11.72
CA ASN A 70 5.24 -5.23 -10.94
C ASN A 70 5.75 -4.73 -9.59
N GLU A 71 6.47 -5.59 -8.84
CA GLU A 71 7.03 -5.21 -7.53
C GLU A 71 8.06 -4.08 -7.64
N ALA A 72 8.94 -4.16 -8.64
CA ALA A 72 9.96 -3.13 -8.86
C ALA A 72 9.33 -1.81 -9.33
N GLN A 73 8.31 -1.86 -10.18
CA GLN A 73 7.57 -0.69 -10.63
C GLN A 73 6.72 -0.06 -9.52
N SER A 74 6.18 -0.88 -8.62
CA SER A 74 5.41 -0.38 -7.49
C SER A 74 6.27 0.29 -6.41
N ALA A 75 7.58 -0.01 -6.38
CA ALA A 75 8.54 0.55 -5.44
C ALA A 75 9.40 1.72 -5.98
N ALA A 76 9.29 2.04 -7.28
CA ALA A 76 10.10 3.05 -7.99
C ALA A 76 9.53 4.47 -7.84
#